data_AF-A0A2X3D4S2-F1
#
_entry.id   AF-A0A2X3D4S2-F1
#
_cell.length_a   1.000
_cell.length_b   1.000
_cell.length_c   1.000
_cell.angle_alpha   90.00
_cell.angle_beta   90.00
_cell.angle_gamma   90.00
#
_symmetry.space_group_name_H-M   'P 1'
#
loop_
_entity.id
_entity.type
_entity.pdbx_description
1 polymer ?
#
loop_
_entity_poly.entity_id
_entity_poly.type
_entity_poly.pdbx_seq_one_letter_code
_entity_poly.pdbx_strand_id
1 'polypeptide(L)'
;MIKALICNFQLDIAAVEAQWDVDFASYFAEDLKLLAPLAHDGLVAVDDKVIQVTAKGRLLIRNICMCFDAYLRQKARMQQFSRVI
;
A
#
# COMPACT_ATOMS: atom_id res chain seq x y z
N MET A 1 -3.91 5.54 -6.67
CA MET A 1 -2.71 5.49 -5.80
C MET A 1 -1.40 5.15 -6.52
N ILE A 2 -1.41 4.40 -7.64
CA ILE A 2 -0.18 4.06 -8.38
C ILE A 2 0.70 5.26 -8.78
N LYS A 3 0.13 6.44 -9.10
CA LYS A 3 0.94 7.61 -9.50
C LYS A 3 1.83 8.15 -8.37
N ALA A 4 1.40 8.08 -7.10
CA ALA A 4 2.17 8.59 -5.96
C ALA A 4 3.36 7.67 -5.61
N LEU A 5 3.13 6.36 -5.59
CA LEU A 5 4.19 5.37 -5.40
C LEU A 5 5.18 5.32 -6.59
N ILE A 6 4.72 5.60 -7.81
CA ILE A 6 5.60 5.72 -9.00
C ILE A 6 6.40 7.03 -9.00
N CYS A 7 5.81 8.17 -8.59
CA CYS A 7 6.50 9.47 -8.65
C CYS A 7 7.38 9.76 -7.44
N ASN A 8 6.93 9.40 -6.24
CA ASN A 8 7.59 9.78 -4.99
C ASN A 8 8.30 8.61 -4.29
N PHE A 9 8.09 7.37 -4.77
CA PHE A 9 8.62 6.15 -4.12
C PHE A 9 8.32 6.07 -2.62
N GLN A 10 7.24 6.74 -2.21
CA GLN A 10 6.81 6.89 -0.83
C GLN A 10 5.30 6.89 -0.79
N LEU A 11 4.75 6.24 0.22
CA LEU A 11 3.34 6.23 0.57
C LEU A 11 3.19 6.82 1.97
N ASP A 12 2.42 7.89 2.10
CA ASP A 12 2.05 8.45 3.39
C ASP A 12 0.81 7.75 3.90
N ILE A 13 0.92 7.12 5.08
CA ILE A 13 -0.16 6.34 5.68
C ILE A 13 -1.36 7.24 5.99
N ALA A 14 -1.14 8.40 6.60
CA ALA A 14 -2.22 9.33 6.95
C ALA A 14 -2.95 9.85 5.71
N ALA A 15 -2.21 10.08 4.61
CA ALA A 15 -2.83 10.46 3.34
C ALA A 15 -3.71 9.32 2.76
N VAL A 16 -3.29 8.06 2.94
CA VAL A 16 -4.09 6.90 2.53
C VAL A 16 -5.36 6.77 3.36
N GLU A 17 -5.22 6.84 4.68
CA GLU A 17 -6.35 6.77 5.61
C GLU A 17 -7.37 7.87 5.31
N ALA A 18 -6.91 9.11 5.12
CA ALA A 18 -7.78 10.23 4.78
C ALA A 18 -8.44 10.12 3.39
N GLN A 19 -7.73 9.57 2.41
CA GLN A 19 -8.25 9.42 1.05
C GLN A 19 -9.33 8.32 0.95
N TRP A 20 -9.19 7.25 1.73
CA TRP A 20 -10.04 6.07 1.63
C TRP A 20 -10.98 5.86 2.82
N ASP A 21 -10.85 6.68 3.87
CA ASP A 21 -11.61 6.59 5.12
C ASP A 21 -11.46 5.20 5.78
N VAL A 22 -10.21 4.74 5.91
CA VAL A 22 -9.87 3.42 6.46
C VAL A 22 -8.71 3.51 7.44
N ASP A 23 -8.68 2.61 8.42
CA ASP A 23 -7.51 2.39 9.29
C ASP A 23 -6.48 1.55 8.54
N PHE A 24 -5.31 2.12 8.23
CA PHE A 24 -4.31 1.49 7.37
C PHE A 24 -3.75 0.21 7.98
N ALA A 25 -3.43 0.23 9.27
CA ALA A 25 -2.82 -0.90 9.96
C ALA A 25 -3.72 -2.14 9.95
N SER A 26 -5.02 -1.94 10.18
CA SER A 26 -6.03 -2.99 10.14
C SER A 26 -6.37 -3.39 8.70
N TYR A 27 -6.44 -2.41 7.80
CA TYR A 27 -6.86 -2.61 6.42
C TYR A 27 -5.80 -3.37 5.61
N PHE A 28 -4.53 -3.05 5.81
CA PHE A 28 -3.38 -3.62 5.10
C PHE A 28 -2.62 -4.64 5.94
N ALA A 29 -3.20 -5.16 7.02
CA ALA A 29 -2.52 -6.11 7.92
C ALA A 29 -1.99 -7.35 7.18
N GLU A 30 -2.71 -7.84 6.17
CA GLU A 30 -2.26 -8.96 5.34
C GLU A 30 -1.17 -8.53 4.34
N ASP A 31 -1.32 -7.36 3.72
CA ASP A 31 -0.32 -6.79 2.81
C ASP A 31 0.99 -6.49 3.53
N LEU A 32 0.95 -6.01 4.78
CA LEU A 32 2.13 -5.77 5.60
C LEU A 32 2.89 -7.07 5.90
N LYS A 33 2.18 -8.20 6.05
CA LYS A 33 2.82 -9.52 6.16
C LYS A 33 3.49 -9.93 4.85
N LEU A 34 2.86 -9.64 3.71
CA LEU A 34 3.46 -9.88 2.40
C LEU A 34 4.64 -8.93 2.13
N LEU A 35 4.62 -7.71 2.68
CA LEU A 35 5.70 -6.74 2.62
C LEU A 35 6.88 -7.09 3.51
N ALA A 36 6.67 -7.78 4.63
CA ALA A 36 7.73 -8.14 5.58
C ALA A 36 8.97 -8.79 4.92
N PRO A 37 8.87 -9.79 4.03
CA PRO A 37 10.03 -10.33 3.32
C PRO A 37 10.68 -9.31 2.37
N LEU A 38 9.90 -8.47 1.68
CA LEU A 38 10.44 -7.40 0.83
C LEU A 38 11.17 -6.33 1.66
N ALA A 39 10.68 -6.06 2.87
CA ALA A 39 11.30 -5.14 3.81
C ALA A 39 12.62 -5.73 4.35
N HIS A 40 12.60 -7.02 4.69
CA HIS A 40 13.78 -7.77 5.09
C HIS A 40 14.87 -7.77 4.00
N ASP A 41 14.47 -7.91 2.73
CA ASP A 41 15.37 -7.86 1.57
C ASP A 41 15.88 -6.44 1.25
N GLY A 42 15.44 -5.44 2.03
CA GLY A 42 15.80 -4.04 1.88
C GLY A 42 15.22 -3.40 0.61
N LEU A 43 14.09 -3.92 0.11
CA LEU A 43 13.39 -3.38 -1.06
C LEU A 43 12.42 -2.26 -0.66
N VAL A 44 11.86 -2.34 0.55
CA VAL A 44 10.96 -1.35 1.13
C VAL A 44 11.35 -1.08 2.58
N ALA A 45 11.17 0.15 3.03
CA ALA A 45 11.21 0.54 4.43
C ALA A 45 9.77 0.83 4.85
N VAL A 46 9.32 0.20 5.92
CA VAL A 46 7.98 0.37 6.47
C VAL A 46 8.13 1.03 7.82
N ASP A 47 7.61 2.24 7.95
CA ASP A 47 7.46 2.97 9.21
C ASP A 47 5.98 3.12 9.55
N ASP A 48 5.68 3.50 10.79
CA ASP A 48 4.30 3.72 11.26
C ASP A 48 3.59 4.88 10.55
N LYS A 49 4.35 5.76 9.88
CA LYS A 49 3.81 6.93 9.18
C LYS A 49 3.97 6.86 7.67
N VAL A 50 5.01 6.18 7.19
CA VAL A 50 5.36 6.19 5.77
C VAL A 50 5.85 4.81 5.34
N ILE A 51 5.56 4.42 4.10
CA ILE A 51 6.20 3.29 3.45
C ILE A 51 7.06 3.86 2.33
N GLN A 52 8.36 3.60 2.36
CA GLN A 52 9.31 4.10 1.38
C GLN A 52 9.95 2.96 0.59
N VAL A 53 10.00 3.09 -0.73
CA VAL A 53 10.67 2.12 -1.59
C VAL A 53 12.14 2.51 -1.70
N THR A 54 13.04 1.58 -1.38
CA THR A 54 14.48 1.82 -1.40
C THR A 54 15.01 1.89 -2.83
N ALA A 55 16.27 2.31 -2.99
CA ALA A 55 16.95 2.26 -4.29
C ALA A 55 16.89 0.88 -4.97
N LYS A 56 16.97 -0.20 -4.18
CA LYS A 56 16.90 -1.59 -4.66
C LYS A 56 15.47 -1.96 -5.07
N GLY A 57 14.47 -1.56 -4.29
CA GLY A 57 13.06 -1.80 -4.58
C GLY A 57 12.52 -1.03 -5.79
N ARG A 58 13.15 0.08 -6.17
CA ARG A 58 12.76 0.88 -7.35
C ARG A 58 12.77 0.07 -8.65
N LEU A 59 13.68 -0.90 -8.79
CA LEU A 59 13.71 -1.80 -9.96
C LEU A 59 12.47 -2.72 -10.02
N LEU A 60 11.86 -3.00 -8.87
CA LEU A 60 10.70 -3.87 -8.70
C LEU A 60 9.43 -3.09 -8.33
N ILE A 61 9.42 -1.76 -8.52
CA ILE A 61 8.33 -0.87 -8.09
C ILE A 61 6.99 -1.30 -8.67
N ARG A 62 6.95 -1.85 -9.89
CA ARG A 62 5.70 -2.36 -10.49
C ARG A 62 5.12 -3.54 -9.70
N ASN A 63 5.95 -4.46 -9.23
CA ASN A 63 5.50 -5.60 -8.42
C ASN A 63 5.01 -5.12 -7.05
N ILE A 64 5.75 -4.19 -6.41
CA ILE A 64 5.38 -3.62 -5.11
C ILE A 64 4.03 -2.87 -5.21
N CYS A 65 3.88 -2.00 -6.22
CA CYS A 65 2.63 -1.27 -6.47
C CYS A 65 1.45 -2.19 -6.77
N MET A 66 1.67 -3.32 -7.45
CA MET A 66 0.62 -4.28 -7.79
C MET A 66 0.02 -4.95 -6.55
N CYS A 67 0.82 -5.23 -5.52
CA CYS A 67 0.32 -5.75 -4.25
C CYS A 67 -0.73 -4.81 -3.64
N PHE A 68 -0.39 -3.53 -3.49
CA PHE A 68 -1.31 -2.54 -2.94
C PHE A 68 -2.52 -2.25 -3.86
N ASP A 69 -2.33 -2.20 -5.18
CA ASP A 69 -3.39 -1.82 -6.13
C ASP A 69 -4.41 -2.95 -6.37
N ALA A 70 -3.98 -4.22 -6.36
CA ALA A 70 -4.90 -5.36 -6.45
C ALA A 70 -5.81 -5.44 -5.23
N TYR A 71 -5.24 -5.28 -4.03
CA TYR A 71 -5.99 -5.34 -2.77
C TYR A 71 -6.94 -4.14 -2.63
N LEU A 72 -6.47 -2.93 -2.97
CA LEU A 72 -7.31 -1.72 -3.05
C LEU A 72 -8.48 -1.90 -4.01
N ARG A 73 -8.24 -2.44 -5.22
CA ARG A 73 -9.32 -2.69 -6.18
C ARG A 73 -10.30 -3.76 -5.70
N GLN A 74 -9.81 -4.87 -5.15
CA GLN A 74 -10.67 -5.95 -4.68
C GLN A 74 -11.62 -5.46 -3.58
N LYS A 75 -11.11 -4.68 -2.62
CA LYS A 75 -11.93 -4.20 -1.51
C LYS A 75 -12.75 -2.95 -1.84
N ALA A 76 -12.28 -2.05 -2.70
CA ALA A 76 -13.13 -0.97 -3.23
C ALA A 76 -14.37 -1.56 -3.93
N ARG A 77 -14.18 -2.68 -4.63
CA ARG A 77 -15.29 -3.45 -5.21
C ARG A 77 -16.21 -4.03 -4.13
N MET A 78 -15.67 -4.54 -3.01
CA MET A 78 -16.49 -5.03 -1.89
C MET A 78 -17.25 -3.91 -1.15
N GLN A 79 -16.61 -2.76 -0.88
CA GLN A 79 -17.24 -1.61 -0.22
C GLN A 79 -18.34 -0.96 -1.09
N GLN A 80 -18.20 -0.99 -2.41
CA GLN A 80 -19.26 -0.53 -3.33
C GLN A 80 -20.55 -1.36 -3.24
N PHE A 81 -20.51 -2.58 -2.69
CA PHE A 81 -21.71 -3.39 -2.42
C PHE A 81 -22.31 -3.15 -1.01
N SER A 82 -21.69 -2.33 -0.15
CA SER A 82 -22.19 -2.05 1.21
C SER A 82 -23.04 -0.79 1.34
N ARG A 83 -23.38 -0.12 0.21
CA ARG A 83 -24.38 0.97 0.18
C ARG A 83 -25.68 0.49 -0.49
N VAL A 84 -26.32 -0.51 0.11
CA VAL A 84 -27.75 -0.79 -0.09
C VAL A 84 -28.37 -1.04 1.28
N ILE A 85 -28.66 0.05 2.00
CA ILE A 85 -29.75 0.19 2.97
C ILE A 85 -30.30 1.60 2.81
#